data_AF-A0A3A9YLZ3-F1
#
_entry.id   AF-A0A3A9YLZ3-F1
#
_cell.length_a   1.000
_cell.length_b   1.000
_cell.length_c   1.000
_cell.angle_alpha   90.00
_cell.angle_beta   90.00
_cell.angle_gamma   90.00
#
_symmetry.space_group_name_H-M   'P 1'
#
loop_
_entity.id
_entity.type
_entity.pdbx_description
1 polymer ?
#
loop_
_entity_poly.entity_id
_entity_poly.type
_entity_poly.pdbx_seq_one_letter_code
_entity_poly.pdbx_strand_id
1 'polypeptide(L)'
;MGWEEFLWHVDHRLGLYVGRPRYDRAFSALTGFDLARGRGELAVFQEWMTARHRGSSLAFWSLALAETFGDNATEDRLVSDDDHKRAISTLCRLLREFFGQQAPMADQH
;
A
#
# COMPACT_ATOMS: atom_id res chain seq x y z
N MET A 1 -13.04 -1.17 -12.46
CA MET A 1 -12.54 -0.83 -11.11
C MET A 1 -11.22 -0.10 -11.23
N GLY A 2 -11.17 1.13 -10.70
CA GLY A 2 -9.94 1.94 -10.61
C GLY A 2 -9.16 1.66 -9.32
N TRP A 3 -7.97 2.24 -9.19
CA TRP A 3 -7.17 2.14 -7.95
C TRP A 3 -7.88 2.73 -6.74
N GLU A 4 -8.53 3.88 -6.89
CA GLU A 4 -9.25 4.53 -5.78
C GLU A 4 -10.35 3.61 -5.21
N GLU A 5 -11.20 3.07 -6.09
CA GLU A 5 -12.25 2.13 -5.73
C GLU A 5 -11.68 0.86 -5.10
N PHE A 6 -10.63 0.29 -5.69
CA PHE A 6 -9.99 -0.91 -5.15
C PHE A 6 -9.36 -0.67 -3.77
N LEU A 7 -8.66 0.45 -3.58
CA LEU A 7 -8.07 0.83 -2.30
C LEU A 7 -9.13 1.05 -1.23
N TRP A 8 -10.29 1.61 -1.58
CA TRP A 8 -11.41 1.69 -0.65
C TRP A 8 -11.87 0.31 -0.18
N HIS A 9 -11.96 -0.68 -1.08
CA HIS A 9 -12.29 -2.06 -0.73
C HIS A 9 -11.23 -2.72 0.17
N VAL A 10 -9.94 -2.51 -0.12
CA VAL A 10 -8.85 -3.06 0.72
C VAL A 10 -8.87 -2.44 2.13
N ASP A 11 -9.13 -1.14 2.24
CA ASP A 11 -9.10 -0.42 3.52
C ASP A 11 -10.33 -0.73 4.40
N HIS A 12 -11.51 -0.92 3.80
CA HIS A 12 -12.77 -1.05 4.55
C HIS A 12 -13.43 -2.42 4.49
N ARG A 13 -13.12 -3.23 3.47
CA ARG A 13 -13.88 -4.45 3.14
C ARG A 13 -13.01 -5.65 2.81
N LEU A 14 -11.70 -5.61 3.09
CA LEU A 14 -10.78 -6.70 2.77
C LEU A 14 -11.26 -8.06 3.29
N GLY A 15 -11.86 -8.08 4.49
CA GLY A 15 -12.38 -9.32 5.09
C GLY A 15 -13.45 -10.04 4.26
N LEU A 16 -14.18 -9.33 3.38
CA LEU A 16 -15.13 -9.95 2.47
C LEU A 16 -14.46 -10.81 1.38
N TYR A 17 -13.17 -10.55 1.10
CA TYR A 17 -12.42 -11.23 0.05
C TYR A 17 -11.45 -12.28 0.59
N VAL A 18 -10.92 -12.06 1.80
CA VAL A 18 -9.84 -12.89 2.37
C VAL A 18 -10.15 -13.46 3.76
N GLY A 19 -11.36 -13.25 4.27
CA GLY A 19 -11.76 -13.65 5.62
C GLY A 19 -11.22 -12.69 6.68
N ARG A 20 -10.12 -13.06 7.36
CA ARG A 20 -9.51 -12.17 8.37
C ARG A 20 -8.62 -11.15 7.69
N PRO A 21 -8.85 -9.83 7.85
CA PRO A 21 -8.05 -8.79 7.20
C PRO A 21 -6.66 -8.72 7.86
N ARG A 22 -5.69 -9.38 7.23
CA ARG A 22 -4.29 -9.36 7.64
C ARG A 22 -3.45 -8.55 6.65
N TYR A 23 -2.33 -8.04 7.13
CA TYR A 23 -1.46 -7.15 6.37
C TYR A 23 -0.86 -7.83 5.14
N ASP A 24 -0.43 -9.09 5.29
CA ASP A 24 0.05 -9.95 4.20
C ASP A 24 -0.99 -10.11 3.09
N ARG A 25 -2.26 -10.27 3.48
CA ARG A 25 -3.38 -10.39 2.55
C ARG A 25 -3.65 -9.10 1.81
N ALA A 26 -3.48 -7.95 2.46
CA ALA A 26 -3.66 -6.64 1.82
C ALA A 26 -2.61 -6.40 0.73
N PHE A 27 -1.31 -6.53 1.03
CA PHE A 27 -0.30 -6.33 -0.01
C PHE A 27 -0.38 -7.39 -1.10
N SER A 28 -0.75 -8.64 -0.78
CA SER A 28 -0.97 -9.68 -1.78
C SER A 28 -2.13 -9.35 -2.73
N ALA A 29 -3.23 -8.79 -2.20
CA ALA A 29 -4.36 -8.34 -3.01
C ALA A 29 -3.98 -7.18 -3.95
N LEU A 30 -3.17 -6.23 -3.46
CA LEU A 30 -2.64 -5.11 -4.26
C LEU A 30 -1.76 -5.62 -5.39
N THR A 31 -0.83 -6.54 -5.09
CA THR A 31 0.03 -7.17 -6.10
C THR A 31 -0.79 -7.92 -7.14
N GLY A 32 -1.78 -8.70 -6.72
CA GLY A 32 -2.68 -9.41 -7.64
C GLY A 32 -3.47 -8.47 -8.55
N PHE A 33 -3.94 -7.34 -8.01
CA PHE A 33 -4.68 -6.34 -8.78
C PHE A 33 -3.81 -5.64 -9.83
N ASP A 34 -2.59 -5.22 -9.47
CA ASP A 34 -1.64 -4.62 -10.41
C ASP A 34 -1.23 -5.60 -11.52
N LEU A 35 -0.92 -6.85 -11.15
CA LEU A 35 -0.59 -7.91 -12.12
C LEU A 35 -1.73 -8.18 -13.09
N ALA A 36 -2.97 -8.26 -12.61
CA ALA A 36 -4.15 -8.48 -13.47
C ALA A 36 -4.39 -7.32 -14.45
N ARG A 37 -3.94 -6.10 -14.12
CA ARG A 37 -4.03 -4.92 -15.00
C ARG A 37 -2.87 -4.82 -15.98
N GLY A 38 -1.71 -5.39 -15.64
CA GLY A 38 -0.51 -5.39 -16.49
C GLY A 38 0.08 -4.00 -16.72
N ARG A 39 -0.12 -3.05 -15.79
CA ARG A 39 0.32 -1.65 -15.95
C ARG A 39 1.58 -1.31 -15.15
N GLY A 40 1.99 -2.16 -14.21
CA GLY A 40 3.23 -1.98 -13.45
C GLY A 40 3.19 -0.78 -12.49
N GLU A 41 2.00 -0.38 -12.05
CA GLU A 41 1.78 0.80 -11.21
C GLU A 41 2.47 0.59 -9.83
N LEU A 42 2.53 -0.65 -9.33
CA LEU A 42 3.25 -0.97 -8.10
C LEU A 42 4.78 -0.97 -8.22
N ALA A 43 5.33 -1.18 -9.42
CA ALA A 43 6.77 -1.06 -9.63
C ALA A 43 7.22 0.40 -9.47
N VAL A 44 6.44 1.33 -10.02
CA VAL A 44 6.69 2.77 -9.83
C VAL A 44 6.44 3.19 -8.38
N PHE A 45 5.42 2.63 -7.72
CA PHE A 45 5.19 2.86 -6.29
C PHE A 45 6.36 2.37 -5.43
N GLN A 46 6.95 1.21 -5.77
CA GLN A 46 8.16 0.71 -5.10
C GLN A 46 9.32 1.71 -5.23
N GLU A 47 9.58 2.23 -6.44
CA GLU A 47 10.62 3.23 -6.66
C GLU A 47 10.37 4.50 -5.84
N TRP A 48 9.13 4.96 -5.79
CA TRP A 48 8.71 6.11 -4.99
C TRP A 48 8.97 5.89 -3.49
N MET A 49 8.58 4.73 -2.94
CA MET A 49 8.87 4.36 -1.55
C MET A 49 10.38 4.26 -1.30
N THR A 50 11.14 3.64 -2.19
CA THR A 50 12.60 3.54 -2.08
C THR A 50 13.25 4.93 -2.04
N ALA A 51 12.85 5.86 -2.91
CA ALA A 51 13.35 7.23 -2.90
C ALA A 51 13.00 7.96 -1.59
N ARG A 52 11.76 7.82 -1.12
CA ARG A 52 11.28 8.37 0.16
C ARG A 52 12.10 7.87 1.36
N HIS A 53 12.53 6.61 1.32
CA HIS A 53 13.37 5.99 2.34
C HIS A 53 14.87 5.98 1.98
N ARG A 54 15.36 7.03 1.31
CA ARG A 54 16.79 7.28 1.04
C ARG A 54 17.51 6.11 0.31
N GLY A 55 16.82 5.44 -0.61
CA GLY A 55 17.38 4.36 -1.40
C GLY A 55 17.34 2.99 -0.71
N SER A 56 16.46 2.80 0.27
CA SER A 56 16.27 1.49 0.93
C SER A 56 15.99 0.37 -0.08
N SER A 57 16.63 -0.79 0.13
CA SER A 57 16.43 -2.01 -0.66
C SER A 57 15.21 -2.83 -0.21
N LEU A 58 14.49 -2.37 0.80
CA LEU A 58 13.30 -3.06 1.30
C LEU A 58 12.13 -2.92 0.32
N ALA A 59 11.28 -3.95 0.31
CA ALA A 59 10.05 -3.90 -0.44
C ALA A 59 9.07 -2.88 0.15
N PHE A 60 8.16 -2.36 -0.69
CA PHE A 60 7.23 -1.30 -0.33
C PHE A 60 6.36 -1.68 0.88
N TRP A 61 6.01 -2.95 1.02
CA TRP A 61 5.22 -3.45 2.15
C TRP A 61 6.03 -3.43 3.46
N SER A 62 7.34 -3.67 3.43
CA SER A 62 8.17 -3.52 4.62
C SER A 62 8.36 -2.04 4.96
N LEU A 63 8.55 -1.19 3.94
CA LEU A 63 8.67 0.25 4.13
C LEU A 63 7.38 0.87 4.68
N ALA A 64 6.21 0.37 4.28
CA ALA A 64 4.94 0.78 4.85
C ALA A 64 4.79 0.38 6.33
N LEU A 65 5.39 -0.73 6.78
CA LEU A 65 5.46 -1.04 8.23
C LEU A 65 6.35 -0.03 8.97
N ALA A 66 7.47 0.38 8.37
CA ALA A 66 8.31 1.43 8.95
C ALA A 66 7.56 2.76 9.08
N GLU A 67 6.78 3.16 8.07
CA GLU A 67 5.88 4.33 8.13
C GLU A 67 4.76 4.17 9.19
N THR A 68 4.36 2.94 9.51
CA THR A 68 3.27 2.67 10.47
C THR A 68 3.77 2.69 11.93
N PHE A 69 4.89 2.03 12.19
CA PHE A 69 5.35 1.69 13.54
C PHE A 69 6.75 2.24 13.88
N GLY A 70 7.37 2.99 12.96
CA GLY A 70 8.71 3.55 13.11
C GLY A 70 9.79 2.73 12.42
N ASP A 71 10.99 3.31 12.32
CA ASP A 71 12.13 2.69 11.64
C ASP A 71 12.45 1.29 12.19
N ASN A 72 12.88 0.39 11.29
CA ASN A 72 13.16 -1.02 11.57
C ASN A 72 11.95 -1.87 12.03
N ALA A 73 10.71 -1.37 11.90
CA ALA A 73 9.54 -2.20 12.14
C ALA A 73 9.48 -3.38 11.16
N THR A 74 9.28 -4.56 11.72
CA THR A 74 9.07 -5.82 11.00
C THR A 74 7.63 -6.32 11.20
N GLU A 75 7.30 -7.45 10.60
CA GLU A 75 6.00 -8.10 10.78
C GLU A 75 5.73 -8.51 12.25
N ASP A 76 6.77 -8.61 13.10
CA ASP A 76 6.61 -8.90 14.53
C ASP A 76 5.81 -7.81 15.28
N ARG A 77 5.65 -6.63 14.69
CA ARG A 77 4.77 -5.57 15.22
C ARG A 77 3.28 -5.87 15.03
N LEU A 78 2.91 -6.84 14.20
CA LEU A 78 1.53 -7.17 13.86
C LEU A 78 0.93 -8.18 14.84
N VAL A 79 0.88 -7.83 16.13
CA VAL A 79 0.44 -8.75 17.19
C VAL A 79 -1.08 -8.82 17.35
N SER A 80 -1.79 -7.77 16.96
CA SER A 80 -3.24 -7.66 17.11
C SER A 80 -3.96 -7.36 15.79
N ASP A 81 -5.28 -7.56 15.78
CA ASP A 81 -6.12 -7.16 14.64
C ASP A 81 -6.03 -5.66 14.36
N ASP A 82 -5.83 -4.85 15.39
CA ASP A 82 -5.75 -3.40 15.24
C ASP A 82 -4.39 -2.96 14.66
N ASP A 83 -3.30 -3.69 14.96
CA ASP A 83 -2.00 -3.48 14.30
C ASP A 83 -2.09 -3.76 12.80
N HIS A 84 -2.75 -4.87 12.43
CA HIS A 84 -2.99 -5.19 11.03
C HIS A 84 -3.85 -4.11 10.35
N LYS A 85 -4.97 -3.68 10.95
CA LYS A 85 -5.80 -2.61 10.38
C LYS A 85 -5.00 -1.32 10.19
N ARG A 86 -4.21 -0.92 11.20
CA ARG A 86 -3.38 0.29 11.13
C ARG A 86 -2.34 0.23 10.01
N ALA A 87 -1.69 -0.92 9.85
CA ALA A 87 -0.71 -1.14 8.77
C ALA A 87 -1.39 -1.13 7.39
N ILE A 88 -2.57 -1.76 7.26
CA ILE A 88 -3.37 -1.77 6.02
C ILE A 88 -3.77 -0.34 5.65
N SER A 89 -4.34 0.43 6.58
CA SER A 89 -4.74 1.81 6.31
C SER A 89 -3.55 2.71 5.96
N THR A 90 -2.39 2.48 6.59
CA THR A 90 -1.16 3.20 6.21
C THR A 90 -0.72 2.86 4.79
N LEU A 91 -0.73 1.58 4.41
CA LEU A 91 -0.42 1.15 3.05
C LEU A 91 -1.39 1.77 2.01
N CYS A 92 -2.69 1.75 2.30
CA CYS A 92 -3.69 2.38 1.43
C CYS A 92 -3.51 3.90 1.33
N ARG A 93 -3.18 4.57 2.45
CA ARG A 93 -2.88 6.01 2.47
C ARG A 93 -1.67 6.35 1.59
N LEU A 94 -0.59 5.58 1.69
CA LEU A 94 0.64 5.79 0.89
C LEU A 94 0.37 5.63 -0.61
N LEU A 95 -0.43 4.63 -1.00
CA LEU A 95 -0.84 4.46 -2.40
C LEU A 95 -1.71 5.62 -2.89
N ARG A 96 -2.66 6.10 -2.08
CA ARG A 96 -3.46 7.29 -2.41
C ARG A 96 -2.58 8.54 -2.56
N GLU A 97 -1.61 8.73 -1.68
CA GLU A 97 -0.62 9.83 -1.76
C GLU A 97 0.16 9.75 -3.08
N PHE A 98 0.70 8.57 -3.41
CA PHE A 98 1.42 8.34 -4.65
C PHE A 98 0.57 8.64 -5.90
N PHE A 99 -0.64 8.08 -5.99
CA PHE A 99 -1.52 8.32 -7.14
C PHE A 99 -2.02 9.77 -7.20
N GLY A 100 -2.21 10.43 -6.07
CA GLY A 100 -2.56 11.85 -6.00
C GLY A 100 -1.45 12.76 -6.53
N GLN A 101 -0.18 12.41 -6.32
CA GLN A 101 0.97 13.13 -6.88
C GLN A 101 1.14 12.89 -8.39
N GLN A 102 0.65 11.76 -8.90
CA GLN A 102 0.72 11.41 -10.33
C GLN A 102 -0.39 12.07 -11.17
N ALA A 103 -1.46 12.58 -10.54
CA ALA A 103 -2.49 13.36 -11.23
C ALA A 103 -1.89 14.71 -11.67
N PRO A 104 -1.71 14.98 -12.98
CA PRO A 104 -1.08 16.21 -13.43
C PRO A 104 -1.94 17.43 -13.09
N MET A 105 -1.26 18.57 -12.95
CA MET A 105 -1.74 19.93 -13.22
C MET A 105 -2.40 20.02 -14.62
N ALA A 106 -3.58 19.43 -14.79
CA ALA A 106 -4.34 19.43 -16.05
C ALA A 106 -5.19 20.70 -16.22
N ASP A 107 -4.70 21.86 -15.75
CA ASP A 107 -5.41 23.15 -15.79
C ASP A 107 -4.47 24.35 -15.96
N GLN A 108 -3.46 24.23 -16.82
CA GLN A 108 -2.70 25.39 -17.33
C GLN A 108 -2.35 25.19 -18.80
N HIS A 109 -3.26 25.56 -19.69
CA HIS A 109 -3.00 26.06 -21.04
C HIS A 109 -4.15 26.98 -21.47
#